data_AF-A0A1I0JF45-F1
#
_entry.id   AF-A0A1I0JF45-F1
#
_cell.length_a   1.000
_cell.length_b   1.000
_cell.length_c   1.000
_cell.angle_alpha   90.00
_cell.angle_beta   90.00
_cell.angle_gamma   90.00
#
_symmetry.space_group_name_H-M   'P 1'
#
loop_
_entity.id
_entity.type
_entity.pdbx_description
1 polymer ?
#
loop_
_entity_poly.entity_id
_entity_poly.type
_entity_poly.pdbx_seq_one_letter_code
_entity_poly.pdbx_strand_id
1 'polypeptide(L)'
;MTGKTWVAVAGALWLWGCDDSTVAEVTDSQAAAVDAASENLCDIFDACGNIGEGKTYASRSDCETNRKAFWNGKWPVESCDNHIHGDNLQACLDAIETMDCNSLVDELRVINGACAQDKVCAGE
;
A
#
# COMPACT_ATOMS: atom_id res chain seq x y z
N MET A 1 -7.23 38.93 -9.96
CA MET A 1 -6.88 38.10 -8.80
C MET A 1 -6.54 36.73 -9.36
N THR A 2 -5.26 36.53 -9.66
CA THR A 2 -4.73 35.35 -10.36
C THR A 2 -3.97 34.56 -9.32
N GLY A 3 -4.45 33.38 -8.96
CA GLY A 3 -3.82 32.60 -7.89
C GLY A 3 -4.36 31.19 -7.82
N LYS A 4 -3.58 30.26 -8.35
CA LYS A 4 -3.16 29.01 -7.68
C LYS A 4 -2.22 28.27 -8.63
N THR A 5 -0.94 28.42 -8.34
CA THR A 5 0.16 27.66 -8.92
C THR A 5 -0.03 26.20 -8.52
N TRP A 6 -0.30 25.34 -9.50
CA TRP A 6 -0.28 23.89 -9.30
C TRP A 6 1.18 23.43 -9.40
N VAL A 7 1.67 22.78 -8.36
CA VAL A 7 2.97 22.11 -8.38
C VAL A 7 2.76 20.79 -9.13
N ALA A 8 3.14 20.78 -10.41
CA ALA A 8 3.36 19.52 -11.13
C ALA A 8 4.66 18.92 -10.61
N VAL A 9 4.58 17.79 -9.90
CA VAL A 9 5.76 17.01 -9.55
C VAL A 9 6.23 16.32 -10.83
N ALA A 10 7.24 16.92 -11.46
CA ALA A 10 7.95 16.33 -12.58
C ALA A 10 8.90 15.25 -12.04
N GLY A 11 8.49 13.98 -12.13
CA GLY A 11 9.35 12.81 -12.02
C GLY A 11 9.43 12.11 -13.39
N ALA A 12 10.59 12.17 -14.04
CA ALA A 12 10.90 11.44 -15.27
C ALA A 12 11.26 9.97 -14.91
N LEU A 13 10.94 8.91 -15.67
CA LEU A 13 11.45 8.57 -16.99
C LEU A 13 10.71 7.32 -17.56
N TRP A 14 10.11 7.47 -18.74
CA TRP A 14 10.16 6.62 -19.95
C TRP A 14 9.98 5.08 -19.93
N LEU A 15 9.05 4.66 -20.81
CA LEU A 15 9.14 3.53 -21.75
C LEU A 15 8.93 2.10 -21.19
N TRP A 16 7.71 1.59 -21.47
CA TRP A 16 7.22 0.20 -21.51
C TRP A 16 6.25 -0.16 -20.37
N GLY A 17 4.96 -0.21 -20.71
CA GLY A 17 4.00 -1.13 -20.09
C GLY A 17 3.32 -0.67 -18.80
N CYS A 18 2.02 -0.38 -18.95
CA CYS A 18 0.95 -0.43 -17.94
C CYS A 18 0.92 0.66 -16.85
N ASP A 19 -0.12 1.50 -16.97
CA ASP A 19 -0.80 2.27 -15.93
C ASP A 19 -0.07 3.46 -15.28
N ASP A 20 -0.37 4.66 -15.80
CA ASP A 20 -0.21 5.95 -15.11
C ASP A 20 -1.25 6.04 -14.00
N SER A 21 -1.23 5.13 -13.03
CA SER A 21 -2.05 5.24 -11.83
C SER A 21 -1.44 6.33 -10.95
N THR A 22 -1.90 7.57 -11.14
CA THR A 22 -1.81 8.59 -10.09
C THR A 22 -2.36 7.99 -8.79
N VAL A 23 -1.86 8.43 -7.64
CA VAL A 23 -2.37 7.95 -6.33
C VAL A 23 -3.90 8.03 -6.28
N ALA A 24 -4.51 9.00 -6.97
CA ALA A 24 -5.96 9.13 -7.12
C ALA A 24 -6.67 7.90 -7.76
N GLU A 25 -5.99 7.12 -8.60
CA GLU A 25 -6.51 5.90 -9.24
C GLU A 25 -6.33 4.66 -8.35
N VAL A 26 -5.28 4.64 -7.53
CA VAL A 26 -5.10 3.63 -6.47
C VAL A 26 -6.17 3.78 -5.37
N THR A 27 -6.75 4.97 -5.25
CA THR A 27 -7.63 5.34 -4.13
C THR A 27 -9.12 5.12 -4.34
N ASP A 28 -9.58 4.57 -5.47
CA ASP A 28 -11.03 4.34 -5.69
C ASP A 28 -11.45 2.87 -5.65
N SER A 29 -10.51 1.91 -5.72
CA SER A 29 -10.85 0.47 -5.67
C SER A 29 -10.14 -0.26 -4.55
N GLN A 30 -10.86 -1.20 -3.93
CA GLN A 30 -10.28 -2.04 -2.89
C GLN A 30 -9.11 -2.88 -3.43
N ALA A 31 -9.21 -3.35 -4.68
CA ALA A 31 -8.18 -4.18 -5.30
C ALA A 31 -6.86 -3.41 -5.48
N ALA A 32 -6.92 -2.15 -5.95
CA ALA A 32 -5.73 -1.32 -6.09
C ALA A 32 -5.10 -0.99 -4.74
N ALA A 33 -5.90 -0.70 -3.71
CA ALA A 33 -5.41 -0.48 -2.35
C ALA A 33 -4.69 -1.73 -1.79
N VAL A 34 -5.29 -2.91 -1.96
CA VAL A 34 -4.69 -4.20 -1.57
C VAL A 34 -3.37 -4.45 -2.29
N ASP A 35 -3.32 -4.18 -3.59
CA ASP A 35 -2.11 -4.39 -4.39
C ASP A 35 -0.99 -3.44 -3.93
N ALA A 36 -1.28 -2.15 -3.80
CA ALA A 36 -0.31 -1.16 -3.32
C ALA A 36 0.24 -1.49 -1.92
N ALA A 37 -0.63 -1.84 -0.97
CA ALA A 37 -0.20 -2.19 0.38
C ALA A 37 0.59 -3.51 0.43
N SER A 38 0.29 -4.45 -0.47
CA SER A 38 1.04 -5.71 -0.58
C SER A 38 2.43 -5.48 -1.16
N GLU A 39 2.53 -4.69 -2.21
CA GLU A 39 3.78 -4.37 -2.88
C GLU A 39 4.74 -3.63 -1.93
N ASN A 40 4.27 -2.54 -1.30
CA ASN A 40 5.06 -1.77 -0.35
C ASN A 40 5.57 -2.62 0.82
N LEU A 41 4.70 -3.46 1.40
CA LEU A 41 5.10 -4.31 2.52
C LEU A 41 6.10 -5.39 2.08
N CYS A 42 5.97 -5.93 0.86
CA CYS A 42 6.92 -6.87 0.31
C CYS A 42 8.25 -6.22 -0.11
N ASP A 43 8.27 -4.94 -0.49
CA ASP A 43 9.51 -4.17 -0.70
C ASP A 43 10.29 -4.04 0.61
N ILE A 44 9.59 -3.72 1.69
CA ILE A 44 10.21 -3.68 3.02
C ILE A 44 10.72 -5.06 3.40
N PHE A 45 9.92 -6.12 3.26
CA PHE A 45 10.39 -7.47 3.58
C PHE A 45 11.58 -7.94 2.74
N ASP A 46 11.64 -7.56 1.47
CA ASP A 46 12.81 -7.83 0.62
C ASP A 46 14.05 -7.08 1.12
N ALA A 47 13.92 -5.78 1.38
CA ALA A 47 14.99 -4.95 1.93
C ALA A 47 15.49 -5.45 3.30
N CYS A 48 14.60 -6.06 4.08
CA CYS A 48 14.90 -6.69 5.36
C CYS A 48 15.48 -8.11 5.26
N GLY A 49 15.59 -8.67 4.05
CA GLY A 49 16.16 -10.01 3.82
C GLY A 49 15.23 -11.16 4.22
N ASN A 50 13.92 -10.92 4.24
CA ASN A 50 12.87 -11.91 4.55
C ASN A 50 12.36 -12.66 3.32
N ILE A 51 12.86 -12.34 2.13
CA ILE A 51 12.50 -13.00 0.87
C ILE A 51 13.69 -13.79 0.34
N GLY A 52 13.44 -15.04 -0.07
CA GLY A 52 14.41 -15.95 -0.63
C GLY A 52 14.26 -17.39 -0.10
N GLU A 53 15.02 -18.32 -0.66
CA GLU A 53 14.94 -19.72 -0.26
C GLU A 53 15.27 -19.90 1.23
N GLY A 54 14.38 -20.58 1.96
CA GLY A 54 14.51 -20.79 3.41
C GLY A 54 14.23 -19.54 4.27
N LYS A 55 13.69 -18.47 3.70
CA LYS A 55 13.24 -17.27 4.42
C LYS A 55 11.74 -17.30 4.73
N THR A 56 11.23 -16.21 5.31
CA THR A 56 9.79 -16.04 5.61
C THR A 56 8.94 -16.21 4.36
N TYR A 57 9.37 -15.65 3.23
CA TYR A 57 8.75 -15.84 1.93
C TYR A 57 9.75 -16.46 0.97
N ALA A 58 9.34 -17.49 0.24
CA ALA A 58 10.24 -18.20 -0.66
C ALA A 58 10.64 -17.36 -1.88
N SER A 59 9.78 -16.41 -2.27
CA SER A 59 9.99 -15.49 -3.38
C SER A 59 9.15 -14.22 -3.20
N ARG A 60 9.41 -13.21 -4.04
CA ARG A 60 8.61 -11.98 -4.07
C ARG A 60 7.13 -12.25 -4.34
N SER A 61 6.84 -13.14 -5.30
CA SER A 61 5.46 -13.52 -5.63
C SER A 61 4.75 -14.26 -4.48
N ASP A 62 5.49 -15.07 -3.71
CA ASP A 62 4.96 -15.73 -2.51
C ASP A 62 4.60 -14.71 -1.42
N CYS A 63 5.46 -13.70 -1.22
CA CYS A 63 5.15 -12.56 -0.35
C CYS A 63 3.88 -11.84 -0.78
N GLU A 64 3.81 -11.41 -2.04
CA GLU A 64 2.66 -10.65 -2.54
C GLU A 64 1.38 -11.47 -2.47
N THR A 65 1.41 -12.75 -2.83
CA THR A 65 0.23 -13.63 -2.72
C THR A 65 -0.27 -13.71 -1.28
N ASN A 66 0.65 -13.89 -0.33
CA ASN A 66 0.31 -13.98 1.09
C ASN A 66 -0.21 -12.66 1.65
N ARG A 67 0.42 -11.53 1.27
CA ARG A 67 0.04 -10.20 1.72
C ARG A 67 -1.25 -9.70 1.08
N LYS A 68 -1.51 -10.01 -0.19
CA LYS A 68 -2.81 -9.77 -0.83
C LYS A 68 -3.91 -10.51 -0.11
N ALA A 69 -3.70 -11.78 0.27
CA ALA A 69 -4.69 -12.53 1.06
C ALA A 69 -4.93 -11.90 2.44
N PHE A 70 -3.88 -11.42 3.11
CA PHE A 70 -3.98 -10.71 4.37
C PHE A 70 -4.81 -9.41 4.25
N TRP A 71 -4.46 -8.55 3.29
CA TRP A 71 -5.14 -7.28 3.09
C TRP A 71 -6.57 -7.44 2.61
N ASN A 72 -6.88 -8.47 1.80
CA ASN A 72 -8.26 -8.81 1.46
C ASN A 72 -9.12 -9.16 2.67
N GLY A 73 -8.53 -9.76 3.72
CA GLY A 73 -9.22 -10.01 4.99
C GLY A 73 -9.37 -8.76 5.86
N LYS A 74 -8.43 -7.81 5.76
CA LYS A 74 -8.42 -6.57 6.54
C LYS A 74 -9.31 -5.49 5.93
N TRP A 75 -9.34 -5.42 4.60
CA TRP A 75 -10.10 -4.47 3.80
C TRP A 75 -11.03 -5.27 2.88
N PRO A 76 -12.10 -5.86 3.42
CA PRO A 76 -13.00 -6.67 2.62
C PRO A 76 -13.72 -5.79 1.59
N VAL A 77 -13.92 -6.32 0.37
CA VAL A 77 -14.58 -5.63 -0.75
C VAL A 77 -15.88 -4.96 -0.32
N GLU A 78 -16.71 -5.67 0.45
CA GLU A 78 -18.01 -5.19 0.93
C GLU A 78 -17.96 -3.92 1.79
N SER A 79 -16.81 -3.63 2.42
CA SER A 79 -16.64 -2.47 3.29
C SER A 79 -15.78 -1.38 2.66
N CYS A 80 -15.03 -1.69 1.60
CA CYS A 80 -13.93 -0.84 1.14
C CYS A 80 -14.02 -0.49 -0.34
N ASP A 81 -14.72 -1.27 -1.16
CA ASP A 81 -14.81 -0.98 -2.59
C ASP A 81 -15.65 0.27 -2.84
N ASN A 82 -15.10 1.24 -3.58
CA ASN A 82 -15.64 2.61 -3.69
C ASN A 82 -15.75 3.38 -2.37
N HIS A 83 -15.08 2.90 -1.31
CA HIS A 83 -15.05 3.50 0.03
C HIS A 83 -13.62 3.70 0.52
N ILE A 84 -12.63 3.67 -0.39
CA ILE A 84 -11.25 3.93 -0.03
C ILE A 84 -11.06 5.44 0.22
N HIS A 85 -10.54 5.77 1.40
CA HIS A 85 -10.20 7.14 1.76
C HIS A 85 -8.76 7.43 1.35
N GLY A 86 -8.57 8.12 0.22
CA GLY A 86 -7.25 8.23 -0.40
C GLY A 86 -6.13 8.79 0.48
N ASP A 87 -6.38 9.87 1.24
CA ASP A 87 -5.35 10.43 2.14
C ASP A 87 -4.96 9.47 3.28
N ASN A 88 -5.92 8.67 3.77
CA ASN A 88 -5.65 7.69 4.83
C ASN A 88 -4.95 6.45 4.27
N LEU A 89 -5.27 6.06 3.03
CA LEU A 89 -4.51 5.03 2.32
C LEU A 89 -3.06 5.48 2.12
N GLN A 90 -2.83 6.72 1.66
CA GLN A 90 -1.46 7.24 1.54
C GLN A 90 -0.73 7.24 2.88
N ALA A 91 -1.38 7.71 3.95
CA ALA A 91 -0.79 7.66 5.30
C ALA A 91 -0.48 6.23 5.78
N CYS A 92 -1.30 5.25 5.38
CA CYS A 92 -1.02 3.84 5.61
C CYS A 92 0.22 3.36 4.84
N LEU A 93 0.31 3.68 3.54
CA LEU A 93 1.46 3.32 2.70
C LEU A 93 2.76 3.95 3.21
N ASP A 94 2.75 5.24 3.55
CA ASP A 94 3.90 5.94 4.16
C ASP A 94 4.33 5.27 5.49
N ALA A 95 3.34 4.83 6.29
CA ALA A 95 3.62 4.12 7.53
C ALA A 95 4.23 2.73 7.29
N ILE A 96 3.85 2.05 6.21
CA ILE A 96 4.49 0.79 5.78
C ILE A 96 5.92 1.06 5.33
N GLU A 97 6.16 2.06 4.49
CA GLU A 97 7.49 2.39 3.96
C GLU A 97 8.51 2.76 5.06
N THR A 98 8.02 3.28 6.19
CA THR A 98 8.85 3.65 7.35
C THR A 98 9.02 2.53 8.37
N MET A 99 8.52 1.31 8.09
CA MET A 99 8.65 0.17 9.00
C MET A 99 10.10 -0.30 9.15
N ASP A 100 10.51 -0.51 10.41
CA ASP A 100 11.78 -1.13 10.73
C ASP A 100 11.74 -2.66 10.55
N CYS A 101 12.83 -3.23 10.03
CA CYS A 101 12.95 -4.66 9.73
C CYS A 101 12.79 -5.63 10.90
N ASN A 102 12.86 -5.13 12.14
CA ASN A 102 13.02 -5.97 13.32
C ASN A 102 11.89 -5.80 14.35
N SER A 103 10.75 -5.26 13.95
CA SER A 103 9.66 -4.95 14.86
C SER A 103 8.31 -5.44 14.35
N LEU A 104 7.96 -6.67 14.74
CA LEU A 104 6.59 -7.19 14.65
C LEU A 104 5.58 -6.27 15.38
N VAL A 105 6.07 -5.49 16.35
CA VAL A 105 5.27 -4.49 17.07
C VAL A 105 4.94 -3.31 16.18
N ASP A 106 5.88 -2.84 15.35
CA ASP A 106 5.63 -1.77 14.38
C ASP A 106 4.72 -2.24 13.26
N GLU A 107 4.89 -3.47 12.75
CA GLU A 107 3.94 -4.06 11.81
C GLU A 107 2.51 -4.06 12.38
N LEU A 108 2.32 -4.56 13.60
CA LEU A 108 1.00 -4.56 14.25
C LEU A 108 0.46 -3.16 14.52
N ARG A 109 1.32 -2.20 14.86
CA ARG A 109 0.94 -0.79 15.09
C ARG A 109 0.48 -0.13 13.80
N VAL A 110 1.18 -0.35 12.70
CA VAL A 110 0.83 0.19 11.37
C VAL A 110 -0.49 -0.43 10.91
N ILE A 111 -0.60 -1.77 10.95
CA ILE A 111 -1.78 -2.54 10.53
C ILE A 111 -3.05 -2.17 11.33
N ASN A 112 -2.93 -1.94 12.63
CA ASN A 112 -4.09 -1.60 13.49
C ASN A 112 -4.23 -0.09 13.76
N GLY A 113 -3.37 0.73 13.15
CA GLY A 113 -3.36 2.17 13.28
C GLY A 113 -3.66 2.83 11.94
N ALA A 114 -2.61 3.25 11.23
CA ALA A 114 -2.73 3.96 9.96
C ALA A 114 -3.47 3.14 8.90
N CYS A 115 -3.23 1.83 8.86
CA CYS A 115 -3.85 0.90 7.90
C CYS A 115 -5.13 0.23 8.42
N ALA A 116 -5.68 0.71 9.54
CA ALA A 116 -6.91 0.14 10.08
C ALA A 116 -8.07 0.30 9.09
N GLN A 117 -8.97 -0.68 9.06
CA GLN A 117 -10.11 -0.70 8.14
C GLN A 117 -10.97 0.56 8.29
N ASP A 118 -11.22 1.03 9.51
CA ASP A 118 -12.00 2.25 9.79
C ASP A 118 -11.31 3.55 9.36
N LYS A 119 -10.05 3.49 8.91
CA LYS A 119 -9.31 4.63 8.35
C LYS A 119 -9.28 4.55 6.84
N VAL A 120 -8.85 3.41 6.32
CA VAL A 120 -8.66 3.20 4.88
C VAL A 120 -9.98 3.07 4.16
N CYS A 121 -10.98 2.43 4.77
CA CYS A 121 -12.29 2.18 4.15
C CYS A 121 -13.37 3.15 4.63
N ALA A 122 -12.98 4.39 4.95
CA ALA A 122 -13.87 5.43 5.47
C ALA A 122 -14.19 6.52 4.43
N GLY A 123 -13.98 6.23 3.14
CA GLY A 123 -14.37 7.11 2.04
C GLY A 123 -15.90 7.21 1.93
N GLU A 124 -16.40 8.40 1.63
CA GLU A 124 -17.82 8.74 1.50
C GLU A 124 -18.29 8.72 0.04
#